data_AF-A0ABD5SZX7-F1
#
_entry.id   AF-A0ABD5SZX7-F1
#
_cell.length_a   1.000
_cell.length_b   1.000
_cell.length_c   1.000
_cell.angle_alpha   90.00
_cell.angle_beta   90.00
_cell.angle_gamma   90.00
#
_symmetry.space_group_name_H-M   'P 1'
#
loop_
_entity.id
_entity.type
_entity.pdbx_description
1 polymer ?
#
loop_
_entity_poly.entity_id
_entity_poly.type
_entity_poly.pdbx_seq_one_letter_code
_entity_poly.pdbx_strand_id
1 'polypeptide(L)' 'MNARVRGIYTTALTRLLLEADHEVVDASAPIRRRFDAAFPNVPPDVRVETTADRQGVGAYGDPEATAVLR' A
#
# COMPACT_ATOMS: atom_id res chain seq x y z
N MET A 1 -0.18 2.27 -10.86
CA MET A 1 0.52 2.96 -9.76
C MET A 1 1.05 1.93 -8.80
N ASN A 2 2.23 2.18 -8.22
CA ASN A 2 2.72 1.35 -7.14
C ASN A 2 2.60 2.04 -5.77
N ALA A 3 2.24 1.24 -4.75
CA ALA A 3 2.05 1.73 -3.40
C ALA A 3 2.79 0.85 -2.40
N ARG A 4 3.44 1.48 -1.41
CA ARG A 4 3.97 0.78 -0.25
C ARG A 4 3.00 0.92 0.91
N VAL A 5 2.55 -0.21 1.44
CA VAL A 5 1.62 -0.25 2.58
C VAL A 5 2.33 -0.66 3.87
N ARG A 6 2.09 0.07 4.95
CA ARG A 6 2.54 -0.23 6.32
C ARG A 6 1.43 0.05 7.34
N GLY A 7 1.60 -0.48 8.56
CA GLY A 7 0.67 -0.26 9.66
C GLY A 7 -0.32 -1.41 9.89
N ILE A 8 -1.25 -1.20 10.81
CA ILE A 8 -2.11 -2.27 11.36
C ILE A 8 -3.13 -2.81 10.35
N TYR A 9 -3.50 -2.01 9.35
CA TYR A 9 -4.45 -2.38 8.30
C TYR A 9 -3.78 -2.94 7.04
N THR A 10 -2.47 -3.20 7.05
CA THR A 10 -1.70 -3.56 5.85
C THR A 10 -2.31 -4.73 5.07
N THR A 11 -2.78 -5.78 5.74
CA THR A 11 -3.40 -6.93 5.06
C THR A 11 -4.65 -6.54 4.29
N ALA A 12 -5.58 -5.80 4.92
CA ALA A 12 -6.83 -5.40 4.28
C ALA A 12 -6.57 -4.43 3.12
N LEU A 13 -5.70 -3.45 3.33
CA LEU A 13 -5.33 -2.46 2.31
C LEU A 13 -4.60 -3.11 1.13
N THR A 14 -3.73 -4.10 1.38
CA THR A 14 -3.06 -4.84 0.29
C THR A 14 -4.10 -5.55 -0.58
N ARG A 15 -5.11 -6.19 0.02
CA ARG A 15 -6.18 -6.85 -0.74
C ARG A 15 -6.93 -5.86 -1.63
N LEU A 16 -7.37 -4.73 -1.06
CA LEU A 16 -8.13 -3.72 -1.81
C LEU A 16 -7.32 -3.13 -2.97
N LEU A 17 -6.03 -2.85 -2.75
CA LEU A 17 -5.16 -2.34 -3.81
C LEU A 17 -4.98 -3.35 -4.94
N LEU A 18 -4.77 -4.63 -4.62
CA LEU A 18 -4.66 -5.67 -5.64
C LEU A 18 -5.98 -5.88 -6.40
N GLU A 19 -7.13 -5.78 -5.72
CA GLU A 19 -8.46 -5.84 -6.36
C GLU A 19 -8.74 -4.62 -7.26
N ALA A 20 -8.09 -3.48 -7.01
CA ALA A 20 -8.18 -2.25 -7.79
C ALA A 20 -7.08 -2.14 -8.88
N ASP A 21 -6.41 -3.24 -9.24
CA ASP A 21 -5.32 -3.28 -10.21
C ASP A 21 -4.14 -2.33 -9.90
N HIS A 22 -3.91 -2.06 -8.61
CA HIS A 22 -2.72 -1.36 -8.14
C HIS A 22 -1.61 -2.33 -7.74
N GLU A 23 -0.36 -1.95 -7.98
CA GLU A 23 0.80 -2.75 -7.61
C GLU A 23 1.21 -2.44 -6.17
N VAL A 24 1.37 -3.46 -5.33
CA VAL A 24 1.92 -3.28 -3.99
C VAL A 24 3.41 -3.61 -4.02
N VAL A 25 4.24 -2.67 -3.54
CA VAL A 25 5.70 -2.80 -3.56
C VAL A 25 6.27 -2.85 -2.15
N ASP A 26 7.49 -3.38 -2.05
CA ASP A 26 8.23 -3.52 -0.80
C ASP A 26 7.37 -4.17 0.29
N ALA A 27 6.66 -5.26 -0.02
CA ALA A 27 5.82 -5.94 0.96
C ALA A 27 6.67 -6.63 2.03
N SER A 28 6.22 -6.60 3.28
CA SER A 28 6.85 -7.32 4.38
C SER A 28 6.67 -8.84 4.23
N ALA A 29 7.55 -9.64 4.84
CA ALA A 29 7.48 -11.10 4.74
C ALA A 29 6.11 -11.69 5.15
N PRO A 30 5.42 -11.19 6.20
CA PRO A 30 4.06 -11.64 6.51
C PRO A 30 3.02 -11.36 5.42
N ILE A 31 3.17 -10.28 4.64
CA ILE A 31 2.25 -9.94 3.55
C ILE A 31 2.54 -10.83 2.33
N ARG A 32 3.81 -11.02 1.97
CA ARG A 32 4.20 -11.92 0.87
C ARG A 32 3.66 -13.34 1.04
N ARG A 33 3.52 -13.83 2.28
CA ARG A 33 2.95 -15.16 2.58
C ARG A 33 1.42 -15.24 2.47
N ARG A 34 0.71 -14.11 2.50
CA ARG A 34 -0.76 -14.06 2.54
C ARG A 34 -1.40 -13.94 1.16
N PHE A 35 -0.64 -13.48 0.18
CA PHE A 35 -1.14 -13.18 -1.15
C PHE A 35 -0.31 -13.92 -2.19
N ASP A 36 -1.01 -14.50 -3.16
CA ASP A 36 -0.39 -15.06 -4.35
C ASP A 36 -0.18 -13.93 -5.38
N ALA A 37 0.79 -13.05 -5.08
CA ALA A 37 1.10 -11.88 -5.88
C ALA A 37 2.60 -11.56 -5.83
N ALA A 38 3.11 -10.92 -6.88
CA ALA A 38 4.46 -10.37 -6.88
C ALA A 38 4.48 -9.05 -6.10
N PHE A 39 5.54 -8.85 -5.32
CA PHE A 39 5.77 -7.61 -4.57
C PHE A 39 7.18 -7.09 -4.85
N PRO A 40 7.37 -6.33 -5.95
CA PRO A 40 8.68 -5.83 -6.32
C PRO A 40 9.29 -4.96 -5.23
N ASN A 41 10.62 -4.99 -5.11
CA ASN A 41 11.35 -4.10 -4.21
C ASN A 41 11.81 -2.87 -4.99
N VAL A 42 10.87 -1.99 -5.29
CA VAL A 42 11.09 -0.72 -6.02
C VAL A 42 10.53 0.45 -5.21
N PRO A 43 11.01 1.69 -5.47
CA PRO A 43 10.45 2.88 -4.83
C PRO A 43 8.94 3.02 -5.10
N PRO A 44 8.13 3.37 -4.08
CA PRO A 44 6.70 3.60 -4.25
C PRO A 44 6.38 5.02 -4.74
N ASP A 45 5.34 5.15 -5.57
CA ASP A 45 4.69 6.42 -5.93
C ASP A 45 3.91 6.99 -4.73
N VAL A 46 3.25 6.09 -3.97
CA VAL A 46 2.47 6.45 -2.77
C VAL A 46 2.83 5.56 -1.58
N ARG A 47 2.97 6.17 -0.41
CA ARG A 47 3.06 5.48 0.87
C ARG A 47 1.71 5.51 1.55
N VAL A 48 1.20 4.34 1.91
CA VAL A 48 -0.05 4.19 2.68
C VAL A 48 0.32 3.66 4.05
N GLU A 49 0.03 4.43 5.10
CA GLU A 49 0.37 4.06 6.46
C GLU A 49 -0.63 4.56 7.50
N THR A 50 -0.65 3.91 8.66
CA THR A 50 -1.43 4.38 9.81
C THR A 50 -0.94 5.78 10.20
N THR A 51 -1.86 6.71 10.39
CA THR A 51 -1.54 8.09 10.77
C THR A 51 -0.82 8.15 12.12
N ALA A 52 -0.04 9.21 12.35
CA ALA A 52 0.77 9.33 13.58
C ALA A 52 -0.07 9.38 14.87
N ASP A 53 -1.26 9.98 14.80
CA ASP A 53 -2.27 10.00 15.88
C ASP A 53 -3.04 8.68 16.04
N ARG A 54 -2.77 7.71 15.15
CA ARG A 54 -3.41 6.40 15.05
C ARG A 54 -4.94 6.46 14.90
N GLN A 55 -5.46 7.57 14.38
CA GLN A 55 -6.90 7.74 14.15
C GLN A 55 -7.34 7.23 12.77
N GLY A 56 -6.41 6.95 11.84
CA GLY A 56 -6.78 6.51 10.51
C GLY A 56 -5.63 6.00 9.66
N VAL A 57 -5.84 6.08 8.35
CA VAL A 57 -4.88 5.70 7.31
C VAL A 57 -4.64 6.94 6.44
N GLY A 58 -3.37 7.28 6.23
CA GLY A 58 -2.95 8.34 5.33
C GLY A 58 -2.33 7.77 4.05
N ALA A 59 -2.54 8.47 2.94
CA ALA A 59 -1.84 8.25 1.68
C ALA A 59 -0.94 9.47 1.40
N TYR A 60 0.34 9.22 1.16
CA TYR A 60 1.37 10.25 1.03
C TYR A 60 2.17 10.03 -0.26
N GLY A 61 2.20 11.04 -1.11
CA GLY A 61 2.88 11.03 -2.41
C GLY A 61 2.55 12.31 -3.16
N ASP A 62 2.90 12.37 -4.44
CA ASP A 62 2.51 13.51 -5.28
C ASP A 62 0.98 13.64 -5.38
N PRO A 63 0.42 14.85 -5.60
CA PRO A 63 -1.03 15.06 -5.66
C PRO A 63 -1.71 14.20 -6.73
N GLU A 64 -1.12 14.11 -7.92
CA GLU A 64 -1.60 13.26 -9.02
C GLU A 64 -1.55 11.78 -8.63
N ALA A 65 -0.49 11.40 -7.91
CA ALA A 65 -0.29 10.05 -7.44
C ALA A 65 -1.34 9.64 -6.40
N THR A 66 -1.59 10.49 -5.42
CA THR A 66 -2.60 10.22 -4.38
C THR A 66 -4.03 10.28 -4.92
N ALA A 67 -4.30 11.09 -5.95
CA ALA A 67 -5.64 11.25 -6.53
C ALA A 67 -6.19 10.01 -7.24
N VAL A 68 -5.31 9.11 -7.70
CA VAL A 68 -5.71 7.87 -8.40
C VAL A 68 -5.92 6.68 -7.46
N LEU A 69 -5.55 6.80 -6.19
CA LEU A 69 -5.67 5.74 -5.18
C LEU A 69 -7.07 5.83 -4.55
N ARG A 70 -8.06 5.13 -5.13
CA ARG A 70 -9.50 5.20 -4.77
C ARG A 70 -10.10 3.85 -4.44
#